data_AF-A0A0J9XHQ8-F1
#
_entry.id   AF-A0A0J9XHQ8-F1
#
_cell.length_a   1.000
_cell.length_b   1.000
_cell.length_c   1.000
_cell.angle_alpha   90.00
_cell.angle_beta   90.00
_cell.angle_gamma   90.00
#
_symmetry.space_group_name_H-M   'P 1'
#
loop_
_entity.id
_entity.type
_entity.pdbx_description
1 polymer ?
#
loop_
_entity_poly.entity_id
_entity_poly.type
_entity_poly.pdbx_seq_one_letter_code
_entity_poly.pdbx_strand_id
1 'polypeptide(L)'
;MESSASLQGCVSALSSSVTFLRSASEILDEGTRDFPRLAQILETNRVFDVVTEQEVFEAKDELTQEIEPQITELVARLEAELARLARREKGLASKAQMQDTLIQKLEAQLEARRENFDGSANSWRARLATEEQLTELRELQTQSERLAYSLSKANLKQRKMRMSLAMGGR
;
A
#
# COMPACT_ATOMS: atom_id res chain seq x y z
N MET A 1 87.11 -10.11 -74.61
CA MET A 1 87.00 -9.10 -73.52
C MET A 1 85.55 -8.70 -73.22
N GLU A 2 84.57 -8.99 -74.09
CA GLU A 2 83.16 -8.56 -73.93
C GLU A 2 82.34 -9.37 -72.90
N SER A 3 82.67 -10.63 -72.65
CA SER A 3 81.99 -11.49 -71.66
C SER A 3 82.22 -11.07 -70.21
N SER A 4 83.38 -10.49 -69.91
CA SER A 4 83.69 -9.95 -68.58
C SER A 4 82.85 -8.70 -68.27
N ALA A 5 82.66 -7.82 -69.27
CA ALA A 5 81.88 -6.59 -69.12
C ALA A 5 80.37 -6.86 -68.93
N SER A 6 79.81 -7.84 -69.62
CA SER A 6 78.41 -8.24 -69.47
C SER A 6 78.13 -8.86 -68.09
N LEU A 7 79.03 -9.72 -67.59
CA LEU A 7 78.91 -10.30 -66.25
C LEU A 7 79.04 -9.24 -65.15
N GLN A 8 79.99 -8.30 -65.30
CA GLN A 8 80.15 -7.16 -64.39
C GLN A 8 78.88 -6.29 -64.35
N GLY A 9 78.23 -6.08 -65.52
CA GLY A 9 76.95 -5.37 -65.63
C GLY A 9 75.82 -6.09 -64.90
N CYS A 10 75.70 -7.41 -65.06
CA CYS A 10 74.71 -8.22 -64.34
C CYS A 10 74.92 -8.19 -62.83
N VAL A 11 76.18 -8.28 -62.36
CA VAL A 11 76.52 -8.19 -60.93
C VAL A 11 76.19 -6.81 -60.37
N SER A 12 76.48 -5.74 -61.13
CA SER A 12 76.12 -4.37 -60.73
C SER A 12 74.61 -4.19 -60.65
N ALA A 13 73.85 -4.66 -61.65
CA ALA A 13 72.39 -4.55 -61.68
C ALA A 13 71.73 -5.34 -60.53
N LEU A 14 72.27 -6.53 -60.22
CA LEU A 14 71.81 -7.33 -59.09
C LEU A 14 72.09 -6.63 -57.75
N SER A 15 73.29 -6.08 -57.58
CA SER A 15 73.67 -5.31 -56.39
C SER A 15 72.74 -4.12 -56.17
N SER A 16 72.48 -3.33 -57.22
CA SER A 16 71.53 -2.21 -57.17
C SER A 16 70.10 -2.63 -56.85
N SER A 17 69.67 -3.79 -57.35
CA SER A 17 68.33 -4.32 -57.05
C SER A 17 68.20 -4.75 -55.58
N VAL A 18 69.26 -5.35 -55.02
CA VAL A 18 69.31 -5.74 -53.60
C VAL A 18 69.34 -4.51 -52.69
N THR A 19 70.11 -3.48 -53.03
CA THR A 19 70.13 -2.23 -52.24
C THR A 19 68.79 -1.50 -52.31
N PHE A 20 68.14 -1.50 -53.48
CA PHE A 20 66.80 -0.93 -53.63
C PHE A 20 65.76 -1.70 -52.81
N LEU A 21 65.75 -3.03 -52.86
CA LEU A 21 64.85 -3.87 -52.05
C LEU A 21 65.06 -3.65 -50.55
N ARG A 22 66.30 -3.50 -50.12
CA ARG A 22 66.61 -3.20 -48.72
C ARG A 22 66.06 -1.83 -48.31
N SER A 23 66.25 -0.81 -49.14
CA SER A 23 65.67 0.52 -48.89
C SER A 23 64.14 0.50 -48.89
N ALA A 24 63.51 -0.25 -49.80
CA ALA A 24 62.06 -0.42 -49.82
C ALA A 24 61.54 -1.12 -48.56
N SER A 25 62.28 -2.11 -48.05
CA SER A 25 61.95 -2.80 -46.79
C SER A 25 62.09 -1.87 -45.58
N GLU A 26 63.13 -1.04 -45.53
CA GLU A 26 63.34 -0.07 -44.45
C GLU A 26 62.24 1.01 -44.45
N ILE A 27 61.86 1.51 -45.63
CA ILE A 27 60.74 2.46 -45.79
C ILE A 27 59.41 1.82 -45.38
N LEU A 28 59.18 0.55 -45.75
CA LEU A 28 57.97 -0.17 -45.36
C LEU A 28 57.92 -0.41 -43.86
N ASP A 29 59.04 -0.77 -43.22
CA ASP A 29 59.11 -1.01 -41.78
C ASP A 29 58.87 0.28 -40.99
N GLU A 30 59.44 1.41 -41.43
CA GLU A 30 59.16 2.74 -40.86
C GLU A 30 57.68 3.14 -41.04
N GLY A 31 57.12 2.88 -42.23
CA GLY A 31 55.73 3.19 -42.55
C GLY A 31 54.70 2.26 -41.90
N THR A 32 55.10 1.07 -41.46
CA THR A 32 54.20 0.07 -40.88
C THR A 32 54.35 -0.15 -39.38
N ARG A 33 55.37 0.44 -38.75
CA ARG A 33 55.68 0.30 -37.32
C ARG A 33 54.51 0.58 -36.38
N ASP A 34 53.60 1.49 -36.77
CA ASP A 34 52.47 1.91 -35.93
C ASP A 34 51.17 1.11 -36.14
N PHE A 35 51.10 0.21 -37.13
CA PHE A 35 49.88 -0.60 -37.37
C PHE A 35 49.46 -1.46 -36.17
N PRO A 36 50.37 -2.15 -35.45
CA PRO A 36 49.98 -2.94 -34.28
C PRO A 36 49.36 -2.08 -33.17
N ARG A 37 49.82 -0.84 -33.00
CA ARG A 37 49.28 0.10 -32.01
C ARG A 37 47.88 0.57 -32.39
N LEU A 38 47.67 0.89 -33.67
CA LEU A 38 46.34 1.26 -34.18
C LEU A 38 45.36 0.09 -34.08
N ALA A 39 45.80 -1.14 -34.36
CA ALA A 39 44.99 -2.34 -34.16
C ALA A 39 44.53 -2.46 -32.69
N GLN A 40 45.43 -2.27 -31.73
CA GLN A 40 45.10 -2.32 -30.30
C GLN A 40 44.14 -1.19 -29.85
N ILE A 41 44.28 0.02 -30.42
CA ILE A 41 43.38 1.14 -30.12
C ILE A 41 41.99 0.93 -30.73
N LEU A 42 41.91 0.31 -31.91
CA LEU A 42 40.63 -0.04 -32.53
C LEU A 42 39.96 -1.22 -31.82
N GLU A 43 40.74 -2.14 -31.24
CA GLU A 43 40.25 -3.23 -30.40
C GLU A 43 39.61 -2.74 -29.09
N THR A 44 40.02 -1.57 -28.56
CA THR A 44 39.28 -0.88 -27.48
C THR A 44 37.97 -0.31 -28.02
N ASN A 45 37.03 -1.21 -28.23
CA ASN A 45 35.75 -0.98 -28.84
C ASN A 45 34.70 -0.58 -27.78
N ARG A 46 33.90 0.43 -28.13
CA ARG A 46 32.60 0.80 -27.54
C ARG A 46 32.56 1.21 -26.07
N VAL A 47 32.79 2.50 -25.82
CA VAL A 47 32.32 3.17 -24.58
C VAL A 47 30.99 3.91 -24.81
N PHE A 48 30.52 4.00 -26.05
CA PHE A 48 29.31 4.74 -26.39
C PHE A 48 28.41 3.91 -27.30
N ASP A 49 27.27 3.49 -26.75
CA ASP A 49 26.14 3.07 -27.56
C ASP A 49 25.38 4.32 -27.96
N VAL A 50 25.31 4.56 -29.27
CA VAL A 50 24.54 5.66 -29.85
C VAL A 50 23.13 5.13 -30.06
N VAL A 51 22.23 5.53 -29.17
CA VAL A 51 20.80 5.31 -29.35
C VAL A 51 20.27 6.47 -30.21
N THR A 52 19.59 6.14 -31.29
CA THR A 52 18.98 7.14 -32.16
C THR A 52 17.71 7.69 -31.53
N GLU A 53 17.36 8.95 -31.86
CA GLU A 53 16.11 9.54 -31.39
C GLU A 53 14.89 8.73 -31.83
N GLN A 54 14.95 8.12 -33.01
CA GLN A 54 13.89 7.28 -33.56
C GLN A 54 13.67 6.01 -32.72
N GLU A 55 14.73 5.31 -32.33
CA GLU A 55 14.63 4.13 -31.45
C GLU A 55 14.02 4.49 -30.09
N VAL A 56 14.31 5.68 -29.56
CA VAL A 56 13.69 6.16 -28.31
C VAL A 56 12.20 6.40 -28.49
N PHE A 57 11.77 6.97 -29.62
CA PHE A 57 10.35 7.20 -29.90
C PHE A 57 9.59 5.88 -30.11
N GLU A 58 10.17 4.95 -30.86
CA GLU A 58 9.58 3.63 -31.10
C GLU A 58 9.42 2.84 -29.80
N ALA A 59 10.46 2.81 -28.94
CA ALA A 59 10.39 2.15 -27.64
C ALA A 59 9.37 2.80 -26.70
N LYS A 60 9.20 4.13 -26.76
CA LYS A 60 8.16 4.84 -26.00
C LYS A 60 6.76 4.49 -26.48
N ASP A 61 6.56 4.43 -27.79
CA ASP A 61 5.26 4.11 -28.38
C ASP A 61 4.88 2.66 -28.06
N GLU A 62 5.82 1.72 -28.21
CA GLU A 62 5.64 0.32 -27.83
C GLU A 62 5.26 0.17 -26.35
N LEU A 63 5.98 0.85 -25.45
CA LEU A 63 5.69 0.84 -24.02
C LEU A 63 4.31 1.42 -23.71
N THR A 64 3.93 2.49 -24.42
CA THR A 64 2.62 3.14 -24.23
C THR A 64 1.50 2.20 -24.70
N GLN A 65 1.67 1.56 -25.84
CA GLN A 65 0.74 0.57 -26.38
C GLN A 65 0.60 -0.65 -25.46
N GLU A 66 1.66 -1.06 -24.76
CA GLU A 66 1.61 -2.17 -23.81
C GLU A 66 0.94 -1.79 -22.48
N ILE A 67 1.25 -0.60 -21.93
CA ILE A 67 0.82 -0.19 -20.59
C ILE A 67 -0.61 0.36 -20.59
N GLU A 68 -1.01 1.11 -21.61
CA GLU A 68 -2.32 1.77 -21.66
C GLU A 68 -3.52 0.81 -21.51
N PRO A 69 -3.59 -0.36 -22.19
CA PRO A 69 -4.69 -1.30 -21.97
C PRO A 69 -4.69 -1.89 -20.54
N GLN A 70 -3.53 -2.06 -19.92
CA GLN A 70 -3.45 -2.56 -18.54
C GLN A 70 -3.97 -1.53 -17.54
N ILE A 71 -3.62 -0.25 -17.73
CA ILE A 71 -4.13 0.84 -16.88
C ILE A 71 -5.64 0.96 -17.02
N THR A 72 -6.16 0.95 -18.25
CA THR A 72 -7.61 1.08 -18.49
C THR A 72 -8.40 -0.08 -17.87
N GLU A 73 -7.88 -1.31 -17.94
CA GLU A 73 -8.50 -2.46 -17.27
C GLU A 73 -8.49 -2.30 -15.74
N LEU A 74 -7.36 -1.88 -15.15
CA LEU A 74 -7.26 -1.66 -13.71
C LEU A 74 -8.22 -0.56 -13.24
N VAL A 75 -8.33 0.54 -13.99
CA VAL A 75 -9.27 1.62 -13.70
C VAL A 75 -10.71 1.10 -13.75
N ALA A 76 -11.09 0.36 -14.79
CA ALA A 76 -12.43 -0.21 -14.90
C ALA A 76 -12.77 -1.16 -13.73
N ARG A 77 -11.80 -1.97 -13.29
CA ARG A 77 -11.95 -2.85 -12.11
C ARG A 77 -12.13 -2.05 -10.83
N LEU A 78 -11.35 -0.99 -10.64
CA LEU A 78 -11.47 -0.11 -9.46
C LEU A 78 -12.81 0.63 -9.44
N GLU A 79 -13.28 1.13 -10.58
CA GLU A 79 -14.59 1.77 -10.70
C GLU A 79 -15.74 0.80 -10.38
N ALA A 80 -15.64 -0.45 -10.85
CA ALA A 80 -16.62 -1.48 -10.54
C ALA A 80 -16.68 -1.81 -9.03
N GLU A 81 -15.52 -1.96 -8.38
CA GLU A 81 -15.46 -2.19 -6.93
C GLU A 81 -15.91 -0.96 -6.12
N LEU A 82 -15.57 0.26 -6.56
CA LEU A 82 -16.09 1.49 -5.96
C LEU A 82 -17.61 1.57 -6.07
N ALA A 83 -18.19 1.25 -7.23
CA ALA A 83 -19.63 1.18 -7.40
C ALA A 83 -20.28 0.12 -6.49
N ARG A 84 -19.61 -1.03 -6.30
CA ARG A 84 -20.06 -2.09 -5.39
C ARG A 84 -20.04 -1.63 -3.93
N LEU A 85 -18.97 -0.97 -3.50
CA LEU A 85 -18.86 -0.40 -2.16
C LEU A 85 -19.89 0.70 -1.92
N ALA A 86 -20.09 1.61 -2.88
CA ALA A 86 -21.08 2.67 -2.79
C ALA A 86 -22.52 2.12 -2.69
N ARG A 87 -22.84 1.02 -3.40
CA ARG A 87 -24.14 0.33 -3.25
C ARG A 87 -24.28 -0.31 -1.87
N ARG A 88 -23.21 -0.93 -1.36
CA ARG A 88 -23.20 -1.54 -0.03
C ARG A 88 -23.38 -0.50 1.07
N GLU A 89 -22.69 0.64 0.95
CA GLU A 89 -22.83 1.79 1.84
C GLU A 89 -24.27 2.30 1.86
N LYS A 90 -24.87 2.58 0.69
CA LYS A 90 -26.28 2.99 0.60
C LYS A 90 -27.24 1.98 1.22
N GLY A 91 -27.00 0.69 1.00
CA GLY A 91 -27.80 -0.38 1.60
C GLY A 91 -27.68 -0.43 3.13
N LEU A 92 -26.48 -0.22 3.67
CA LEU A 92 -26.26 -0.14 5.11
C LEU A 92 -26.86 1.13 5.72
N ALA A 93 -26.71 2.28 5.06
CA ALA A 93 -27.31 3.55 5.48
C ALA A 93 -28.84 3.45 5.54
N SER A 94 -29.47 2.86 4.52
CA SER A 94 -30.91 2.62 4.51
C SER A 94 -31.35 1.69 5.65
N LYS A 95 -30.57 0.63 5.94
CA LYS A 95 -30.85 -0.27 7.08
C LYS A 95 -30.74 0.45 8.42
N ALA A 96 -29.72 1.29 8.61
CA ALA A 96 -29.56 2.09 9.81
C ALA A 96 -30.76 3.04 9.99
N GLN A 97 -31.16 3.77 8.94
CA GLN A 97 -32.34 4.63 8.98
C GLN A 97 -33.63 3.86 9.31
N MET A 98 -33.81 2.67 8.75
CA MET A 98 -34.96 1.83 9.10
C MET A 98 -34.94 1.44 10.59
N GLN A 99 -33.78 1.08 11.14
CA GLN A 99 -33.66 0.76 12.57
C GLN A 99 -33.92 1.99 13.45
N ASP A 100 -33.38 3.16 13.10
CA ASP A 100 -33.60 4.40 13.84
C ASP A 100 -35.08 4.76 13.88
N THR A 101 -35.79 4.66 12.75
CA THR A 101 -37.25 4.93 12.73
C THR A 101 -38.06 3.90 13.53
N LEU A 102 -37.62 2.65 13.60
CA LEU A 102 -38.26 1.63 14.45
C LEU A 102 -38.01 1.90 15.94
N ILE A 103 -36.78 2.27 16.30
CA ILE A 103 -36.42 2.65 17.67
C ILE A 103 -37.25 3.87 18.09
N GLN A 104 -37.32 4.92 17.28
CA GLN A 104 -38.15 6.11 17.56
C GLN A 104 -39.63 5.76 17.77
N LYS A 105 -40.20 4.84 16.96
CA LYS A 105 -41.57 4.37 17.15
C LYS A 105 -41.76 3.61 18.45
N LEU A 106 -40.81 2.73 18.80
CA LEU A 106 -40.83 1.99 20.06
C LEU A 106 -40.67 2.92 21.26
N GLU A 107 -39.77 3.90 21.19
CA GLU A 107 -39.59 4.93 22.20
C GLU A 107 -40.88 5.74 22.40
N ALA A 108 -41.50 6.24 21.32
CA ALA A 108 -42.77 6.94 21.39
C ALA A 108 -43.90 6.07 21.96
N GLN A 109 -43.95 4.77 21.62
CA GLN A 109 -44.91 3.82 22.22
C GLN A 109 -44.64 3.58 23.71
N LEU A 110 -43.37 3.48 24.12
CA LEU A 110 -42.99 3.33 25.52
C LEU A 110 -43.31 4.59 26.33
N GLU A 111 -43.11 5.78 25.76
CA GLU A 111 -43.50 7.06 26.37
C GLU A 111 -45.02 7.16 26.52
N ALA A 112 -45.79 6.89 25.46
CA ALA A 112 -47.25 6.86 25.53
C ALA A 112 -47.77 5.79 26.52
N ARG A 113 -47.08 4.64 26.63
CA ARG A 113 -47.43 3.62 27.62
C ARG A 113 -47.06 4.03 29.04
N ARG A 114 -45.96 4.78 29.24
CA ARG A 114 -45.61 5.38 30.54
C ARG A 114 -46.63 6.42 30.97
N GLU A 115 -47.05 7.31 30.08
CA GLU A 115 -48.11 8.31 30.37
C GLU A 115 -49.45 7.64 30.70
N ASN A 116 -49.86 6.63 29.94
CA ASN A 116 -51.09 5.87 30.21
C ASN A 116 -51.00 5.02 31.49
N PHE A 117 -49.82 4.46 31.80
CA PHE A 117 -49.60 3.71 33.03
C PHE A 117 -49.56 4.64 34.24
N ASP A 118 -49.00 5.85 34.14
CA ASP A 118 -49.02 6.82 35.23
C ASP A 118 -50.43 7.40 35.44
N GLY A 119 -51.18 7.68 34.37
CA GLY A 119 -52.59 8.09 34.45
C GLY A 119 -53.53 7.00 35.02
N SER A 120 -53.30 5.74 34.66
CA SER A 120 -54.06 4.59 35.18
C SER A 120 -53.61 4.23 36.60
N ALA A 121 -52.30 4.20 36.89
CA ALA A 121 -51.79 3.95 38.24
C ALA A 121 -52.19 5.07 39.21
N ASN A 122 -52.29 6.34 38.79
CA ASN A 122 -52.91 7.39 39.60
C ASN A 122 -54.41 7.18 39.75
N SER A 123 -55.13 6.67 38.75
CA SER A 123 -56.55 6.34 38.86
C SER A 123 -56.83 5.19 39.84
N TRP A 124 -56.02 4.12 39.82
CA TRP A 124 -56.13 2.99 40.75
C TRP A 124 -55.57 3.33 42.13
N ARG A 125 -54.44 4.06 42.23
CA ARG A 125 -53.92 4.57 43.52
C ARG A 125 -54.87 5.59 44.16
N ALA A 126 -55.51 6.46 43.39
CA ALA A 126 -56.51 7.39 43.93
C ALA A 126 -57.81 6.68 44.35
N ARG A 127 -58.15 5.53 43.77
CA ARG A 127 -59.31 4.71 44.17
C ARG A 127 -59.04 3.74 45.32
N LEU A 128 -57.78 3.35 45.57
CA LEU A 128 -57.38 2.39 46.62
C LEU A 128 -56.67 3.04 47.82
N ALA A 129 -56.44 4.36 47.83
CA ALA A 129 -55.83 5.06 48.96
C ALA A 129 -56.82 5.17 50.14
N THR A 130 -57.06 4.07 50.84
CA THR A 130 -57.44 4.08 52.25
C THR A 130 -56.20 4.44 53.07
N GLU A 131 -56.36 5.22 54.15
CA GLU A 131 -55.24 5.72 54.97
C GLU A 131 -54.31 4.60 55.48
N GLU A 132 -54.85 3.39 55.69
CA GLU A 132 -54.13 2.21 56.16
C GLU A 132 -53.10 1.67 55.16
N GLN A 133 -53.41 1.70 53.86
CA GLN A 133 -52.46 1.23 52.84
C GLN A 133 -51.31 2.23 52.62
N LEU A 134 -51.54 3.51 52.90
CA LEU A 134 -50.48 4.53 52.83
C LEU A 134 -49.43 4.35 53.94
N THR A 135 -49.85 3.94 55.14
CA THR A 135 -48.92 3.62 56.23
C THR A 135 -48.10 2.37 55.93
N GLU A 136 -48.74 1.32 55.42
CA GLU A 136 -48.06 0.07 55.06
C GLU A 136 -47.03 0.28 53.92
N LEU A 137 -47.38 1.10 52.92
CA LEU A 137 -46.45 1.45 51.85
C LEU A 137 -45.23 2.25 52.36
N ARG A 138 -45.42 3.15 53.33
CA ARG A 138 -44.29 3.88 53.96
C ARG A 138 -43.40 2.93 54.74
N GLU A 139 -43.97 2.00 55.50
CA GLU A 139 -43.20 0.98 56.20
C GLU A 139 -42.40 0.12 55.23
N LEU A 140 -43.02 -0.38 54.16
CA LEU A 140 -42.34 -1.15 53.12
C LEU A 140 -41.25 -0.35 52.40
N GLN A 141 -41.44 0.96 52.18
CA GLN A 141 -40.40 1.84 51.65
C GLN A 141 -39.20 1.90 52.61
N THR A 142 -39.42 2.14 53.91
CA THR A 142 -38.32 2.17 54.88
C THR A 142 -37.60 0.81 54.97
N GLN A 143 -38.33 -0.31 54.84
CA GLN A 143 -37.74 -1.64 54.79
C GLN A 143 -36.88 -1.82 53.53
N SER A 144 -37.36 -1.37 52.37
CA SER A 144 -36.61 -1.45 51.11
C SER A 144 -35.32 -0.62 51.16
N GLU A 145 -35.36 0.58 51.75
CA GLU A 145 -34.18 1.44 51.92
C GLU A 145 -33.16 0.83 52.88
N ARG A 146 -33.62 0.21 53.98
CA ARG A 146 -32.75 -0.53 54.91
C ARG A 146 -32.06 -1.71 54.23
N LEU A 147 -32.78 -2.46 53.41
CA LEU A 147 -32.23 -3.59 52.65
C LEU A 147 -31.27 -3.12 51.55
N ALA A 148 -31.57 -2.02 50.86
CA ALA A 148 -30.66 -1.41 49.89
C ALA A 148 -29.36 -0.94 50.56
N TYR A 149 -29.46 -0.33 51.75
CA TYR A 149 -28.31 0.06 52.55
C TYR A 149 -27.49 -1.15 53.03
N SER A 150 -28.16 -2.22 53.47
CA SER A 150 -27.47 -3.44 53.91
C SER A 150 -26.75 -4.13 52.76
N LEU A 151 -27.38 -4.21 51.58
CA LEU A 151 -26.76 -4.72 50.34
C LEU A 151 -25.59 -3.85 49.88
N SER A 152 -25.75 -2.53 49.86
CA SER A 152 -24.66 -1.60 49.54
C SER A 152 -23.47 -1.77 50.49
N LYS A 153 -23.75 -1.91 51.79
CA LYS A 153 -22.74 -2.16 52.82
C LYS A 153 -22.06 -3.54 52.65
N ALA A 154 -22.83 -4.58 52.33
CA ALA A 154 -22.30 -5.92 52.06
C ALA A 154 -21.38 -5.92 50.83
N ASN A 155 -21.82 -5.30 49.73
CA ASN A 155 -21.03 -5.14 48.51
C ASN A 155 -19.75 -4.33 48.76
N LEU A 156 -19.82 -3.26 49.57
CA LEU A 156 -18.66 -2.47 49.95
C LEU A 156 -17.65 -3.31 50.76
N LYS A 157 -18.12 -4.13 51.71
CA LYS A 157 -17.24 -5.05 52.47
C LYS A 157 -16.60 -6.08 51.56
N GLN A 158 -17.36 -6.71 50.67
CA GLN A 158 -16.84 -7.69 49.72
C GLN A 158 -15.81 -7.07 48.77
N ARG A 159 -16.06 -5.85 48.28
CA ARG A 159 -15.11 -5.10 47.45
C ARG A 159 -13.84 -4.74 48.23
N LYS A 160 -13.95 -4.31 49.50
CA LYS A 160 -12.78 -4.04 50.35
C LYS A 160 -11.96 -5.30 50.64
N MET A 161 -12.60 -6.44 50.92
CA MET A 161 -11.90 -7.73 51.09
C MET A 161 -11.17 -8.16 49.81
N ARG A 162 -11.80 -7.99 48.64
CA ARG A 162 -11.14 -8.27 47.36
C ARG A 162 -9.92 -7.37 47.14
N MET A 163 -10.02 -6.08 47.49
CA MET A 163 -8.90 -5.15 47.40
C MET A 163 -7.78 -5.46 48.40
N SER A 164 -8.11 -5.89 49.63
CA SER A 164 -7.09 -6.28 50.62
C SER A 164 -6.42 -7.61 50.28
N LEU A 165 -7.14 -8.57 49.71
CA LEU A 165 -6.55 -9.80 49.15
C LEU A 165 -5.63 -9.51 47.95
N ALA A 166 -5.99 -8.55 47.10
CA ALA A 166 -5.16 -8.14 45.97
C ALA A 166 -3.89 -7.35 46.39
N MET A 167 -3.91 -6.66 47.53
CA MET A 167 -2.79 -5.85 48.03
C MET A 167 -1.93 -6.56 49.09
N GLY A 168 -2.38 -7.67 49.69
CA GLY A 168 -1.66 -8.45 50.70
C GLY A 168 -0.82 -9.61 50.14
N GLY A 169 -0.73 -9.74 48.81
CA GLY A 169 0.07 -10.76 48.12
C GLY A 169 1.39 -10.23 47.57
N ARG A 170 2.26 -9.69 48.43
CA ARG A 170 3.69 -9.46 48.17
C ARG A 170 4.50 -9.87 49.38
#